data_AF-A0A5D0R3L4-F1
#
_entry.id   AF-A0A5D0R3L4-F1
#
_cell.length_a   1.000
_cell.length_b   1.000
_cell.length_c   1.000
_cell.angle_alpha   90.00
_cell.angle_beta   90.00
_cell.angle_gamma   90.00
#
_symmetry.space_group_name_H-M   'P 1'
#
loop_
_entity.id
_entity.type
_entity.pdbx_description
1 polymer ?
#
loop_
_entity_poly.entity_id
_entity_poly.type
_entity_poly.pdbx_seq_one_letter_code
_entity_poly.pdbx_strand_id
1 'polypeptide(L)'
;MKKRICILLIFVILTSCSVNKTITEIKNHVKEIENRTDLNESITEFNTENLNGEIIGGTSTYELTDKKNKLYRIITETAHPNDSIAYFEFYYKEKKLIFAKFLQFSNKQTELDTIINTKLYFKKGKLIKQIDFKLNKVDSEKIKLLAESYIIEGLGTQ
;
A
#
# COMPACT_ATOMS: atom_id res chain seq x y z
N MET A 1 -16.25 31.20 -28.62
CA MET A 1 -16.32 30.47 -27.32
C MET A 1 -16.68 28.99 -27.46
N LYS A 2 -17.70 28.60 -28.23
CA LYS A 2 -18.10 27.18 -28.42
C LYS A 2 -16.95 26.22 -28.81
N LYS A 3 -16.08 26.61 -29.75
CA LYS A 3 -14.90 25.81 -30.16
C LYS A 3 -13.90 25.55 -29.01
N ARG A 4 -13.68 26.52 -28.12
CA ARG A 4 -12.76 26.36 -26.97
C ARG A 4 -13.33 25.42 -25.89
N ILE A 5 -14.65 25.45 -25.70
CA ILE A 5 -15.36 24.55 -24.76
C ILE A 5 -15.33 23.10 -25.26
N CYS A 6 -15.53 22.86 -26.57
CA CYS A 6 -15.45 21.52 -27.14
C CYS A 6 -14.05 20.89 -27.04
N ILE A 7 -12.98 21.68 -27.24
CA ILE A 7 -11.60 21.20 -27.09
C ILE A 7 -11.32 20.82 -25.64
N LEU A 8 -11.76 21.64 -24.67
CA LEU A 8 -11.57 21.36 -23.24
C LEU A 8 -12.27 20.05 -22.81
N LEU A 9 -13.49 19.81 -23.29
CA LEU A 9 -14.26 18.59 -23.02
C LEU A 9 -13.58 17.33 -23.58
N ILE A 10 -13.03 17.39 -24.79
CA ILE A 10 -12.30 16.27 -25.40
C ILE A 10 -11.03 15.94 -24.60
N PHE A 11 -10.28 16.96 -24.14
CA PHE A 11 -9.10 16.74 -23.31
C PHE A 11 -9.43 16.06 -21.97
N VAL A 12 -10.52 16.46 -21.31
CA VAL A 12 -10.96 15.83 -20.05
C VAL A 12 -11.33 14.35 -20.28
N ILE A 13 -12.06 14.02 -21.34
CA ILE A 13 -12.47 12.64 -21.64
C ILE A 13 -11.24 11.76 -21.97
N LEU A 14 -10.29 12.27 -22.75
CA LEU A 14 -9.07 11.54 -23.11
C LEU A 14 -8.20 11.24 -21.89
N THR A 15 -8.05 12.20 -20.96
CA THR A 15 -7.29 11.99 -19.72
C THR A 15 -7.94 10.93 -18.82
N SER A 16 -9.27 10.94 -18.68
CA SER A 16 -10.01 9.95 -17.88
C SER A 16 -9.85 8.52 -18.40
N CYS A 17 -9.94 8.33 -19.72
CA CYS A 17 -9.74 7.02 -20.35
C CYS A 17 -8.32 6.47 -20.12
N SER A 18 -7.30 7.35 -20.15
CA SER A 18 -5.91 6.98 -19.91
C SER A 18 -5.64 6.54 -18.45
N VAL A 19 -6.32 7.16 -17.48
CA VAL A 19 -6.21 6.81 -16.05
C VAL A 19 -6.84 5.45 -15.79
N ASN A 20 -8.03 5.20 -16.34
CA ASN A 20 -8.71 3.91 -16.19
C ASN A 20 -7.88 2.76 -16.76
N LYS A 21 -7.28 2.93 -17.94
CA LYS A 21 -6.35 1.95 -18.51
C LYS A 21 -5.17 1.66 -17.58
N THR A 22 -4.55 2.72 -17.04
CA THR A 22 -3.43 2.58 -16.11
C THR A 22 -3.83 1.81 -14.84
N ILE A 23 -5.00 2.09 -14.27
CA ILE A 23 -5.52 1.37 -13.09
C ILE A 23 -5.71 -0.12 -13.40
N THR A 24 -6.24 -0.45 -14.58
CA THR A 24 -6.40 -1.85 -15.01
C THR A 24 -5.06 -2.55 -15.16
N GLU A 25 -4.06 -1.89 -15.75
CA GLU A 25 -2.69 -2.43 -15.84
C GLU A 25 -2.09 -2.71 -14.45
N ILE A 26 -2.28 -1.80 -13.49
CA ILE A 26 -1.83 -2.00 -12.09
C ILE A 26 -2.52 -3.21 -11.47
N LYS A 27 -3.85 -3.33 -11.61
CA LYS A 27 -4.61 -4.48 -11.08
C LYS A 27 -4.15 -5.81 -11.67
N ASN A 28 -3.88 -5.83 -12.97
CA ASN A 28 -3.38 -7.03 -13.65
C ASN A 28 -1.99 -7.40 -13.13
N HIS A 29 -1.10 -6.43 -12.95
CA HIS A 29 0.22 -6.64 -12.37
C HIS A 29 0.17 -7.18 -10.94
N VAL A 30 -0.71 -6.63 -10.09
CA VAL A 30 -0.97 -7.16 -8.74
C VAL A 30 -1.42 -8.62 -8.81
N LYS A 31 -2.42 -8.92 -9.66
CA LYS A 31 -2.92 -10.28 -9.83
C LYS A 31 -1.85 -11.24 -10.37
N GLU A 32 -0.98 -10.78 -11.27
CA GLU A 32 0.14 -11.59 -11.77
C GLU A 32 1.07 -11.98 -10.62
N ILE A 33 1.48 -11.03 -9.78
CA ILE A 33 2.32 -11.30 -8.61
C ILE A 33 1.68 -12.30 -7.66
N GLU A 34 0.40 -12.12 -7.32
CA GLU A 34 -0.31 -13.03 -6.40
C GLU A 34 -0.41 -14.48 -6.90
N ASN A 35 -0.32 -14.70 -8.22
CA ASN A 35 -0.35 -16.04 -8.81
C ASN A 35 1.05 -16.64 -9.03
N ARG A 36 2.13 -15.91 -8.73
CA ARG A 36 3.49 -16.43 -8.88
C ARG A 36 3.84 -17.34 -7.72
N THR A 37 4.37 -18.51 -8.06
CA THR A 37 4.82 -19.52 -7.10
C THR A 37 6.35 -19.63 -7.03
N ASP A 38 7.06 -18.86 -7.85
CA ASP A 38 8.52 -18.87 -7.97
C ASP A 38 9.22 -17.75 -7.18
N LEU A 39 8.45 -17.02 -6.36
CA LEU A 39 8.92 -15.93 -5.51
C LEU A 39 9.35 -16.43 -4.14
N ASN A 40 10.30 -15.72 -3.53
CA ASN A 40 10.77 -15.94 -2.18
C ASN A 40 10.02 -15.02 -1.23
N GLU A 41 9.61 -15.55 -0.08
CA GLU A 41 9.02 -14.78 1.02
C GLU A 41 10.00 -14.70 2.19
N SER A 42 10.20 -13.50 2.73
CA SER A 42 10.94 -13.25 3.96
C SER A 42 10.02 -12.57 4.97
N ILE A 43 10.22 -12.86 6.25
CA ILE A 43 9.44 -12.31 7.36
C ILE A 43 10.41 -11.73 8.36
N THR A 44 10.17 -10.48 8.77
CA THR A 44 10.89 -9.82 9.86
C THR A 44 9.89 -9.38 10.92
N GLU A 45 10.16 -9.71 12.18
CA GLU A 45 9.26 -9.41 13.30
C GLU A 45 9.98 -8.60 14.36
N PHE A 46 9.30 -7.59 14.88
CA PHE A 46 9.79 -6.71 15.94
C PHE A 46 8.75 -6.61 17.05
N ASN A 47 9.13 -6.92 18.27
CA ASN A 47 8.28 -6.71 19.44
C ASN A 47 8.51 -5.30 20.02
N THR A 48 7.43 -4.69 20.51
CA THR A 48 7.50 -3.46 21.29
C THR A 48 7.31 -3.81 22.75
N GLU A 49 8.29 -3.47 23.58
CA GLU A 49 8.27 -3.71 25.03
C GLU A 49 7.99 -2.41 25.80
N ASN A 50 7.30 -2.51 26.93
CA ASN A 50 7.19 -1.41 27.89
C ASN A 50 8.44 -1.32 28.78
N LEU A 51 8.47 -0.33 29.68
CA LEU A 51 9.58 -0.14 30.62
C LEU A 51 9.82 -1.32 31.58
N ASN A 52 8.83 -2.20 31.74
CA ASN A 52 8.92 -3.41 32.55
C ASN A 52 9.35 -4.64 31.74
N GLY A 53 9.62 -4.49 30.43
CA GLY A 53 9.96 -5.60 29.53
C GLY A 53 8.75 -6.43 29.07
N GLU A 54 7.52 -5.97 29.31
CA GLU A 54 6.33 -6.67 28.82
C GLU A 54 6.07 -6.29 27.36
N ILE A 55 5.80 -7.29 26.51
CA ILE A 55 5.43 -7.07 25.11
C ILE A 55 4.04 -6.43 25.06
N ILE A 56 3.98 -5.21 24.56
CA ILE A 56 2.74 -4.41 24.44
C ILE A 56 2.26 -4.26 23.01
N GLY A 57 3.05 -4.71 22.03
CA GLY A 57 2.74 -4.62 20.62
C GLY A 57 3.83 -5.22 19.76
N GLY A 58 3.70 -5.07 18.45
CA GLY A 58 4.69 -5.60 17.52
C GLY A 58 4.39 -5.22 16.08
N THR A 59 5.39 -5.45 15.23
CA THR A 59 5.31 -5.27 13.78
C THR A 59 5.87 -6.49 13.09
N SER A 60 5.11 -7.04 12.15
CA SER A 60 5.56 -8.10 11.24
C SER A 60 5.58 -7.56 9.82
N THR A 61 6.71 -7.68 9.14
CA THR A 61 6.90 -7.27 7.76
C THR A 61 7.24 -8.47 6.89
N TYR A 62 6.44 -8.69 5.86
CA TYR A 62 6.57 -9.76 4.88
C TYR A 62 7.03 -9.16 3.56
N GLU A 63 8.16 -9.60 3.03
CA GLU A 63 8.65 -9.17 1.72
C GLU A 63 8.53 -10.32 0.71
N LEU A 64 8.12 -9.98 -0.51
CA LEU A 64 8.06 -10.91 -1.62
C LEU A 64 9.06 -10.49 -2.69
N THR A 65 10.08 -11.32 -2.92
CA THR A 65 11.20 -11.04 -3.82
C THR A 65 11.42 -12.17 -4.83
N ASP A 66 12.13 -11.93 -5.93
CA ASP A 66 12.65 -13.01 -6.78
C ASP A 66 14.04 -13.48 -6.35
N LYS A 67 14.57 -14.51 -7.05
CA LYS A 67 15.93 -15.04 -6.82
C LYS A 67 17.07 -14.02 -7.03
N LYS A 68 16.77 -12.84 -7.59
CA LYS A 68 17.72 -11.73 -7.78
C LYS A 68 17.46 -10.59 -6.77
N ASN A 69 16.71 -10.88 -5.70
CA ASN A 69 16.31 -9.92 -4.67
C ASN A 69 15.53 -8.71 -5.22
N LYS A 70 14.83 -8.88 -6.34
CA LYS A 70 13.93 -7.84 -6.85
C LYS A 70 12.65 -7.86 -6.02
N LEU A 71 12.33 -6.74 -5.37
CA LEU A 71 11.13 -6.56 -4.58
C LEU A 71 9.86 -6.43 -5.43
N TYR A 72 8.82 -7.17 -5.06
CA TYR A 72 7.50 -7.16 -5.69
C TYR A 72 6.40 -6.68 -4.76
N ARG A 73 6.41 -7.15 -3.51
CA ARG A 73 5.36 -6.84 -2.52
C ARG A 73 5.98 -6.68 -1.13
N ILE A 74 5.40 -5.78 -0.34
CA ILE A 74 5.60 -5.72 1.11
C ILE A 74 4.23 -5.75 1.77
N ILE A 75 4.05 -6.60 2.77
CA ILE A 75 2.93 -6.54 3.71
C ILE A 75 3.50 -6.15 5.07
N THR A 76 2.85 -5.24 5.77
CA THR A 76 3.21 -4.91 7.15
C THR A 76 1.99 -4.90 8.02
N GLU A 77 2.07 -5.62 9.12
CA GLU A 77 1.06 -5.70 10.16
C GLU A 77 1.65 -5.08 11.42
N THR A 78 0.96 -4.10 12.00
CA THR A 78 1.42 -3.43 13.22
C THR A 78 0.30 -3.39 14.24
N ALA A 79 0.60 -3.83 15.46
CA ALA A 79 -0.28 -3.80 16.60
C ALA A 79 0.26 -2.78 17.61
N HIS A 80 -0.49 -1.70 17.82
CA HIS A 80 -0.17 -0.69 18.83
C HIS A 80 -0.91 -0.99 20.15
N PRO A 81 -0.26 -0.76 21.31
CA PRO A 81 -0.90 -0.93 22.61
C PRO A 81 -2.16 -0.06 22.71
N ASN A 82 -3.29 -0.65 23.11
CA ASN A 82 -4.56 0.05 23.39
C ASN A 82 -5.17 0.86 22.23
N ASP A 83 -4.74 0.64 20.98
CA ASP A 83 -5.11 1.53 19.88
C ASP A 83 -5.79 0.79 18.72
N SER A 84 -5.03 0.31 17.76
CA SER A 84 -5.54 -0.32 16.53
C SER A 84 -4.52 -1.25 15.90
N ILE A 85 -5.02 -2.20 15.11
CA ILE A 85 -4.19 -3.03 14.23
C ILE A 85 -4.21 -2.34 12.87
N ALA A 86 -3.03 -2.06 12.31
CA ALA A 86 -2.89 -1.52 10.96
C ALA A 86 -2.22 -2.54 10.04
N TYR A 87 -2.77 -2.66 8.85
CA TYR A 87 -2.32 -3.55 7.80
C TYR A 87 -2.03 -2.72 6.55
N PHE A 88 -0.79 -2.79 6.08
CA PHE A 88 -0.34 -2.16 4.85
C PHE A 88 0.07 -3.23 3.86
N GLU A 89 -0.30 -3.04 2.60
CA GLU A 89 0.11 -3.92 1.52
C GLU A 89 0.54 -3.04 0.34
N PHE A 90 1.80 -3.15 -0.04
CA PHE A 90 2.46 -2.34 -1.05
C PHE A 90 2.94 -3.20 -2.20
N TYR A 91 2.70 -2.77 -3.43
CA TYR A 91 3.23 -3.42 -4.62
C TYR A 91 4.11 -2.49 -5.42
N TYR A 92 5.18 -3.08 -5.93
CA TYR A 92 6.25 -2.37 -6.61
C TYR A 92 6.39 -2.82 -8.06
N LYS A 93 6.76 -1.86 -8.91
CA LYS A 93 7.23 -2.10 -10.26
C LYS A 93 8.44 -1.21 -10.49
N GLU A 94 9.58 -1.82 -10.85
CA GLU A 94 10.84 -1.10 -11.07
C GLU A 94 11.24 -0.24 -9.86
N LYS A 95 11.15 -0.81 -8.64
CA LYS A 95 11.44 -0.12 -7.36
C LYS A 95 10.55 1.10 -7.08
N LYS A 96 9.42 1.24 -7.75
CA LYS A 96 8.45 2.32 -7.52
C LYS A 96 7.13 1.74 -7.03
N LEU A 97 6.55 2.37 -6.01
CA LEU A 97 5.21 2.07 -5.55
C LEU A 97 4.22 2.31 -6.70
N ILE A 98 3.38 1.31 -6.98
CA ILE A 98 2.30 1.40 -7.97
C ILE A 98 0.91 1.19 -7.34
N PHE A 99 0.85 0.48 -6.22
CA PHE A 99 -0.39 0.19 -5.52
C PHE A 99 -0.13 0.09 -4.02
N ALA A 100 -1.03 0.65 -3.23
CA ALA A 100 -1.07 0.46 -1.79
C ALA A 100 -2.49 0.14 -1.34
N LYS A 101 -2.63 -0.76 -0.38
CA LYS A 101 -3.85 -0.99 0.39
C LYS A 101 -3.54 -0.75 1.85
N PHE A 102 -4.40 0.00 2.51
CA PHE A 102 -4.31 0.29 3.93
C PHE A 102 -5.63 -0.10 4.59
N LEU A 103 -5.54 -1.01 5.56
CA LEU A 103 -6.63 -1.34 6.48
C LEU A 103 -6.23 -0.94 7.90
N GLN A 104 -7.17 -0.40 8.65
CA GLN A 104 -7.00 -0.18 10.09
C GLN A 104 -8.23 -0.69 10.79
N PHE A 105 -8.03 -1.42 11.89
CA PHE A 105 -9.08 -2.04 12.69
C PHE A 105 -9.16 -1.37 14.05
N SER A 106 -10.36 -1.10 14.55
CA SER A 106 -10.54 -0.66 15.93
C SER A 106 -10.20 -1.78 16.90
N ASN A 107 -9.45 -1.49 17.96
CA ASN A 107 -9.18 -2.44 19.03
C ASN A 107 -10.06 -2.18 20.28
N LYS A 108 -11.35 -1.88 20.10
CA LYS A 108 -12.29 -1.77 21.23
C LYS A 108 -12.81 -3.16 21.57
N GLN A 109 -12.74 -3.53 22.86
CA GLN A 109 -12.86 -4.87 23.48
C GLN A 109 -14.03 -5.78 23.04
N THR A 110 -14.99 -5.34 22.22
CA THR A 110 -16.16 -6.13 21.86
C THR A 110 -16.32 -6.43 20.36
N GLU A 111 -15.76 -5.64 19.43
CA GLU A 111 -15.88 -5.88 17.99
C GLU A 111 -14.67 -5.33 17.19
N LEU A 112 -14.08 -6.16 16.33
CA LEU A 112 -13.08 -5.74 15.34
C LEU A 112 -13.79 -5.10 14.13
N ASP A 113 -14.08 -3.80 14.17
CA ASP A 113 -14.54 -3.06 12.97
C ASP A 113 -13.37 -2.49 12.18
N THR A 114 -13.51 -2.48 10.86
CA THR A 114 -12.58 -1.79 9.96
C THR A 114 -12.89 -0.30 9.95
N ILE A 115 -11.98 0.51 10.51
CA ILE A 115 -12.10 1.97 10.57
C ILE A 115 -11.47 2.67 9.36
N ILE A 116 -10.46 2.06 8.74
CA ILE A 116 -9.87 2.52 7.47
C ILE A 116 -9.85 1.35 6.49
N ASN A 117 -10.28 1.62 5.26
CA ASN A 117 -10.10 0.72 4.13
C ASN A 117 -9.92 1.56 2.88
N THR A 118 -8.67 1.69 2.45
CA THR A 118 -8.31 2.55 1.33
C THR A 118 -7.40 1.82 0.35
N LYS A 119 -7.65 2.05 -0.94
CA LYS A 119 -6.76 1.63 -2.04
C LYS A 119 -6.21 2.87 -2.75
N LEU A 120 -4.90 2.89 -2.95
CA LEU A 120 -4.17 3.96 -3.60
C LEU A 120 -3.47 3.41 -4.84
N TYR A 121 -3.56 4.13 -5.95
CA TYR A 121 -2.92 3.79 -7.22
C TYR A 121 -1.96 4.89 -7.60
N PHE A 122 -0.74 4.52 -7.94
CA PHE A 122 0.33 5.46 -8.26
C PHE A 122 0.86 5.23 -9.67
N LYS A 123 1.21 6.33 -10.35
CA LYS A 123 1.92 6.30 -11.63
C LYS A 123 3.07 7.30 -11.59
N LYS A 124 4.28 6.82 -11.85
CA LYS A 124 5.51 7.67 -11.81
C LYS A 124 5.63 8.46 -10.50
N GLY A 125 5.34 7.82 -9.36
CA GLY A 125 5.44 8.42 -8.02
C GLY A 125 4.34 9.42 -7.65
N LYS A 126 3.31 9.58 -8.49
CA LYS A 126 2.15 10.45 -8.23
C LYS A 126 0.89 9.62 -8.02
N LEU A 127 0.06 10.03 -7.06
CA LEU A 127 -1.28 9.47 -6.88
C LEU A 127 -2.13 9.74 -8.14
N ILE A 128 -2.69 8.68 -8.72
CA ILE A 128 -3.63 8.79 -9.84
C ILE A 128 -5.07 8.43 -9.44
N LYS A 129 -5.24 7.66 -8.35
CA LYS A 129 -6.55 7.31 -7.82
C LYS A 129 -6.45 6.90 -6.35
N GLN A 130 -7.39 7.39 -5.56
CA GLN A 130 -7.70 6.90 -4.22
C GLN A 130 -9.14 6.40 -4.20
N ILE A 131 -9.37 5.27 -3.52
CA ILE A 131 -10.69 4.69 -3.30
C ILE A 131 -10.79 4.42 -1.80
N ASP A 132 -11.60 5.21 -1.12
CA ASP A 132 -11.90 5.05 0.30
C ASP A 132 -13.23 4.29 0.43
N PHE A 133 -13.20 3.12 1.06
CA PHE A 133 -14.39 2.31 1.31
C PHE A 133 -15.07 2.66 2.65
N LYS A 134 -14.42 3.48 3.48
CA LYS A 134 -14.93 4.06 4.74
C LYS A 134 -14.67 5.57 4.73
N LEU A 135 -15.38 6.34 5.57
CA LEU A 135 -15.37 7.81 5.56
C LEU A 135 -14.03 8.43 6.00
N ASN A 136 -13.18 7.68 6.70
CA ASN A 136 -11.90 8.17 7.19
C ASN A 136 -10.91 8.30 6.04
N LYS A 137 -10.64 9.55 5.64
CA LYS A 137 -9.68 9.84 4.58
C LYS A 137 -8.26 9.59 5.05
N VAL A 138 -7.51 8.90 4.21
CA VAL A 138 -6.08 8.65 4.40
C VAL A 138 -5.27 9.68 3.64
N ASP A 139 -4.19 10.16 4.24
CA ASP A 139 -3.16 10.95 3.56
C ASP A 139 -2.29 10.03 2.71
N SER A 140 -2.49 10.08 1.39
CA SER A 140 -1.77 9.23 0.45
C SER A 140 -0.27 9.46 0.42
N GLU A 141 0.22 10.67 0.72
CA GLU A 141 1.66 10.94 0.72
C GLU A 141 2.32 10.29 1.94
N LYS A 142 1.66 10.27 3.11
CA LYS A 142 2.17 9.51 4.26
C LYS A 142 2.31 8.02 3.96
N ILE A 143 1.30 7.42 3.32
CA ILE A 143 1.35 6.00 2.93
C ILE A 143 2.47 5.74 1.92
N LYS A 144 2.67 6.66 0.98
CA LYS A 144 3.76 6.55 0.00
C LYS A 144 5.13 6.66 0.66
N LEU A 145 5.34 7.62 1.56
CA LEU A 145 6.60 7.77 2.30
C LEU A 145 6.92 6.52 3.14
N LEU A 146 5.91 5.95 3.80
CA LEU A 146 6.05 4.68 4.52
C LEU A 146 6.45 3.54 3.58
N ALA A 147 5.82 3.42 2.41
CA ALA A 147 6.22 2.40 1.43
C ALA A 147 7.66 2.60 0.94
N GLU A 148 8.08 3.85 0.74
CA GLU A 148 9.43 4.20 0.28
C GLU A 148 10.50 3.92 1.34
N SER A 149 10.18 4.01 2.64
CA SER A 149 11.16 3.70 3.70
C SER A 149 11.61 2.24 3.67
N TYR A 150 10.70 1.29 3.39
CA TYR A 150 11.05 -0.13 3.26
C TYR A 150 11.93 -0.47 2.05
N ILE A 151 12.01 0.41 1.03
CA ILE A 151 12.88 0.17 -0.13
C ILE A 151 14.31 0.65 0.14
N ILE A 152 14.45 1.70 0.96
CA ILE A 152 15.74 2.34 1.28
C ILE A 152 16.45 1.55 2.38
N GLU A 153 15.70 1.19 3.41
CA GLU A 153 16.14 0.28 4.46
C GLU A 153 15.97 -1.13 3.93
N GLY A 154 16.97 -1.65 3.20
CA GLY A 154 17.01 -3.08 2.92
C GLY A 154 16.91 -3.80 4.26
N LEU A 155 15.78 -4.49 4.51
CA LEU A 155 15.57 -5.24 5.75
C LEU A 155 16.71 -6.25 5.85
N GLY A 156 17.63 -5.98 6.77
CA GLY A 156 19.00 -6.47 6.75
C GLY A 156 19.09 -7.97 6.49
N THR A 157 19.56 -8.31 5.29
CA THR A 157 20.20 -9.61 5.03
C THR A 157 21.69 -9.33 4.83
N GLN A 158 22.42 -9.36 5.95
CA GLN A 158 23.83 -9.76 5.96
C GLN A 158 23.90 -11.24 6.29
#